data_AF-A0A968GKF3-F1
#
_entry.id   AF-A0A968GKF3-F1
#
_cell.length_a   1.000
_cell.length_b   1.000
_cell.length_c   1.000
_cell.angle_alpha   90.00
_cell.angle_beta   90.00
_cell.angle_gamma   90.00
#
_symmetry.space_group_name_H-M   'P 1'
#
loop_
_entity.id
_entity.type
_entity.pdbx_description
1 polymer ?
#
loop_
_entity_poly.entity_id
_entity_poly.type
_entity_poly.pdbx_seq_one_letter_code
_entity_poly.pdbx_strand_id
1 'polypeptide(L)'
;MNGSRAWSAAQRAWDRGAVYAGCSAGAMILARRMPSFRLAGTTEGFGLVPAAFIVPHFDAIPAVFKPLVLTLKRQLKDGERMIGVDEDTALVGSLNGEWQVMGRSKVHVFTRKGEKVYKSGQSLTLS
;
A
#
# COMPACT_ATOMS: atom_id res chain seq x y z
N MET A 1 9.33 10.34 -10.76
CA MET A 1 9.11 11.22 -9.59
C MET A 1 10.28 11.19 -8.63
N ASN A 2 10.85 10.02 -8.32
CA ASN A 2 12.05 9.96 -7.47
C ASN A 2 13.19 10.83 -8.04
N GLY A 3 13.92 11.54 -7.17
CA GLY A 3 14.97 12.50 -7.55
C GLY A 3 14.49 13.83 -8.17
N SER A 4 13.17 14.04 -8.32
CA SER A 4 12.64 15.30 -8.86
C SER A 4 12.51 16.39 -7.80
N ARG A 5 12.55 17.67 -8.21
CA ARG A 5 12.31 18.82 -7.33
C ARG A 5 10.94 18.76 -6.62
N ALA A 6 9.93 18.24 -7.32
CA ALA A 6 8.59 18.05 -6.76
C ALA A 6 8.58 17.03 -5.62
N TRP A 7 9.28 15.91 -5.79
CA TRP A 7 9.40 14.90 -4.73
C TRP A 7 10.15 15.45 -3.52
N SER A 8 11.26 16.16 -3.74
CA SER A 8 11.99 16.81 -2.64
C SER A 8 11.14 17.85 -1.90
N ALA A 9 10.29 18.59 -2.61
CA ALA A 9 9.36 19.54 -1.98
C ALA A 9 8.30 18.82 -1.13
N ALA A 10 7.77 17.70 -1.61
CA ALA A 10 6.82 16.87 -0.88
C ALA A 10 7.43 16.31 0.40
N GLN A 11 8.66 15.76 0.33
CA GLN A 11 9.38 15.26 1.50
C GLN A 11 9.57 16.36 2.56
N ARG A 12 10.03 17.55 2.14
CA ARG A 12 10.16 18.69 3.05
C ARG A 12 8.82 19.14 3.66
N ALA A 13 7.71 19.00 2.94
CA ALA A 13 6.40 19.34 3.48
C ALA A 13 5.96 18.33 4.53
N TRP A 14 6.18 17.04 4.28
CA TRP A 14 5.93 15.97 5.25
C TRP A 14 6.74 16.16 6.54
N ASP A 15 8.02 16.50 6.43
CA ASP A 15 8.88 16.81 7.58
C ASP A 15 8.37 18.00 8.42
N ARG A 16 7.50 18.83 7.86
CA ARG A 16 6.82 19.96 8.53
C ARG A 16 5.37 19.66 8.92
N GLY A 17 4.96 18.39 8.91
CA GLY A 17 3.63 17.96 9.36
C GLY A 17 2.55 17.91 8.27
N ALA A 18 2.91 18.02 6.99
CA ALA A 18 1.97 17.71 5.92
C ALA A 18 1.65 16.20 5.90
N VAL A 19 0.52 15.83 5.29
CA VAL A 19 0.08 14.42 5.18
C VAL A 19 0.27 13.90 3.75
N TYR A 20 0.69 12.65 3.61
CA TYR A 20 0.61 11.92 2.36
C TYR A 20 -0.72 11.16 2.26
N ALA A 21 -1.45 11.41 1.19
CA ALA A 21 -2.61 10.63 0.79
C ALA A 21 -2.45 10.19 -0.66
N GLY A 22 -2.90 8.98 -0.97
CA GLY A 22 -2.82 8.42 -2.32
C GLY A 22 -4.05 7.57 -2.61
N CYS A 23 -4.61 7.74 -3.80
CA CYS A 23 -5.69 6.90 -4.33
C CYS A 23 -5.15 6.08 -5.51
N SER A 24 -5.56 4.82 -5.61
CA SER A 24 -5.15 3.91 -6.70
C SER A 24 -3.62 3.88 -6.89
N ALA A 25 -3.09 4.27 -8.05
CA ALA A 25 -1.65 4.35 -8.31
C ALA A 25 -0.88 5.24 -7.30
N GLY A 26 -1.53 6.29 -6.79
CA GLY A 26 -0.99 7.15 -5.74
C GLY A 26 -0.83 6.43 -4.41
N ALA A 27 -1.65 5.41 -4.11
CA ALA A 27 -1.46 4.54 -2.94
C ALA A 27 -0.32 3.54 -3.18
N MET A 28 -0.24 2.98 -4.39
CA MET A 28 0.77 1.99 -4.76
C MET A 28 2.20 2.54 -4.61
N ILE A 29 2.44 3.78 -5.06
CA ILE A 29 3.76 4.41 -4.97
C ILE A 29 4.21 4.68 -3.54
N LEU A 30 3.31 4.71 -2.55
CA LEU A 30 3.68 4.89 -1.14
C LEU A 30 4.28 3.61 -0.52
N ALA A 31 4.07 2.45 -1.13
CA ALA A 31 4.70 1.19 -0.73
C ALA A 31 6.18 1.15 -1.11
N ARG A 32 6.91 0.14 -0.61
CA ARG A 32 8.32 -0.06 -0.96
C ARG A 32 8.52 -0.42 -2.43
N ARG A 33 7.61 -1.19 -3.02
CA ARG A 33 7.65 -1.63 -4.42
C ARG A 33 6.28 -1.54 -5.04
N MET A 34 6.25 -1.33 -6.36
CA MET A 34 5.04 -1.37 -7.17
C MET A 34 5.27 -2.17 -8.45
N PRO A 35 4.23 -2.83 -9.00
CA PRO A 35 4.36 -3.54 -10.27
C PRO A 35 4.75 -2.59 -11.41
N SER A 36 5.63 -3.05 -12.28
CA SER A 36 6.08 -2.34 -13.47
C SER A 36 5.83 -3.18 -14.70
N PHE A 37 4.85 -2.77 -15.51
CA PHE A 37 4.52 -3.43 -16.77
C PHE A 37 5.64 -3.29 -17.79
N ARG A 38 6.36 -2.15 -17.78
CA ARG A 38 7.51 -1.91 -18.66
C ARG A 38 8.66 -2.88 -18.39
N LEU A 39 8.92 -3.20 -17.13
CA LEU A 39 10.02 -4.07 -16.72
C LEU A 39 9.59 -5.53 -16.56
N ALA A 40 8.32 -5.86 -16.83
CA ALA A 40 7.72 -7.17 -16.51
C ALA A 40 8.09 -7.65 -15.09
N GLY A 41 7.99 -6.75 -14.10
CA GLY A 41 8.51 -6.98 -12.76
C GLY A 41 8.01 -5.97 -11.74
N THR A 42 8.88 -5.57 -10.80
CA THR A 42 8.58 -4.52 -9.82
C THR A 42 9.61 -3.41 -9.91
N THR A 43 9.21 -2.21 -9.52
CA THR A 43 10.08 -1.04 -9.39
C THR A 43 9.92 -0.44 -7.99
N GLU A 44 10.89 0.37 -7.58
CA GLU A 44 10.86 1.01 -6.26
C GLU A 44 9.75 2.06 -6.19
N GLY A 45 9.00 2.01 -5.09
CA GLY A 45 8.13 3.10 -4.66
C GLY A 45 8.86 4.03 -3.70
N PHE A 46 8.13 4.97 -3.12
CA PHE A 46 8.65 5.89 -2.10
C PHE A 46 8.93 5.21 -0.76
N GLY A 47 8.32 4.04 -0.49
CA GLY A 47 8.59 3.28 0.73
C GLY A 47 8.21 4.01 2.02
N LEU A 48 7.20 4.88 1.97
CA LEU A 48 6.73 5.62 3.13
C LEU A 48 5.89 4.74 4.06
N VAL A 49 4.99 3.93 3.48
CA VAL A 49 4.18 2.98 4.25
C VAL A 49 4.99 1.71 4.49
N PRO A 50 5.01 1.13 5.71
CA PRO A 50 5.67 -0.14 6.03
C PRO A 50 4.93 -1.35 5.41
N ALA A 51 4.85 -1.34 4.08
CA ALA A 51 4.27 -2.37 3.23
C ALA A 51 5.19 -2.58 2.02
N ALA A 52 5.42 -3.84 1.67
CA ALA A 52 6.15 -4.20 0.46
C ALA A 52 5.36 -3.78 -0.79
N PHE A 53 4.05 -3.98 -0.76
CA PHE A 53 3.13 -3.66 -1.84
C PHE A 53 1.81 -3.13 -1.28
N ILE A 54 1.19 -2.18 -1.96
CA ILE A 54 -0.19 -1.77 -1.75
C ILE A 54 -0.95 -2.07 -3.04
N VAL A 55 -2.08 -2.76 -2.94
CA VAL A 55 -2.95 -3.15 -4.05
C VAL A 55 -4.32 -2.51 -3.83
N PRO A 56 -4.64 -1.40 -4.53
CA PRO A 56 -5.94 -0.76 -4.45
C PRO A 56 -7.01 -1.57 -5.20
N HIS A 57 -8.28 -1.19 -5.03
CA HIS A 57 -9.43 -1.78 -5.73
C HIS A 57 -9.51 -3.29 -5.52
N PHE A 58 -9.14 -3.76 -4.32
CA PHE A 58 -8.79 -5.16 -4.09
C PHE A 58 -9.96 -6.14 -4.30
N ASP A 59 -11.18 -5.71 -3.98
CA ASP A 59 -12.43 -6.41 -4.23
C ASP A 59 -12.90 -6.32 -5.69
N ALA A 60 -12.50 -5.28 -6.41
CA ALA A 60 -12.88 -5.03 -7.81
C ALA A 60 -11.80 -5.42 -8.84
N ILE A 61 -10.74 -6.14 -8.44
CA ILE A 61 -9.65 -6.54 -9.34
C ILE A 61 -10.19 -7.41 -10.49
N PRO A 62 -10.04 -6.99 -11.76
CA PRO A 62 -10.42 -7.81 -12.90
C PRO A 62 -9.70 -9.15 -12.91
N ALA A 63 -10.37 -10.22 -13.33
CA ALA A 63 -9.83 -11.59 -13.28
C ALA A 63 -8.45 -11.73 -13.95
N VAL A 64 -8.21 -10.98 -15.04
CA VAL A 64 -6.93 -10.93 -15.76
C VAL A 64 -5.75 -10.48 -14.90
N PHE A 65 -5.99 -9.71 -13.83
CA PHE A 65 -4.95 -9.21 -12.93
C PHE A 65 -4.77 -10.06 -11.65
N LYS A 66 -5.60 -11.08 -11.41
CA LYS A 66 -5.43 -11.99 -10.25
C LYS A 66 -4.06 -12.69 -10.22
N PRO A 67 -3.48 -13.16 -11.35
CA PRO A 67 -2.14 -13.73 -11.36
C PRO A 67 -1.05 -12.75 -10.89
N LEU A 68 -1.21 -11.45 -11.19
CA LEU A 68 -0.29 -10.42 -10.71
C LEU A 68 -0.32 -10.32 -9.19
N VAL A 69 -1.51 -10.26 -8.59
CA VAL A 69 -1.67 -10.23 -7.12
C VAL A 69 -1.02 -11.45 -6.46
N LEU A 70 -1.23 -12.64 -7.02
CA LEU A 70 -0.59 -13.86 -6.52
C LEU A 70 0.95 -13.79 -6.62
N THR A 71 1.46 -13.25 -7.72
CA THR A 71 2.90 -13.05 -7.92
C THR A 71 3.48 -12.09 -6.89
N LEU A 72 2.82 -10.95 -6.64
CA LEU A 72 3.25 -9.99 -5.62
C LEU A 72 3.24 -10.61 -4.21
N LYS A 73 2.20 -11.39 -3.86
CA LYS A 73 2.16 -12.15 -2.59
C LYS A 73 3.34 -13.11 -2.45
N ARG A 74 3.70 -13.83 -3.53
CA ARG A 74 4.85 -14.77 -3.53
C ARG A 74 6.20 -14.08 -3.39
N GLN A 75 6.32 -12.81 -3.79
CA GLN A 75 7.53 -12.01 -3.66
C GLN A 75 7.76 -11.44 -2.26
N LEU A 76 6.80 -11.62 -1.33
CA LEU A 76 6.98 -11.21 0.05
C LEU A 76 8.10 -12.01 0.72
N LYS A 77 9.01 -11.28 1.37
CA LYS A 77 10.03 -11.81 2.28
C LYS A 77 9.45 -11.94 3.70
N ASP A 78 10.17 -12.63 4.58
CA ASP A 78 9.80 -12.68 5.99
C ASP A 78 9.76 -11.27 6.60
N GLY A 79 8.71 -10.99 7.38
CA GLY A 79 8.44 -9.66 7.94
C GLY A 79 7.73 -8.68 6.99
N GLU A 80 7.77 -8.91 5.68
CA GLU A 80 7.07 -8.07 4.71
C GLU A 80 5.57 -8.36 4.67
N ARG A 81 4.80 -7.34 4.27
CA ARG A 81 3.36 -7.46 4.02
C ARG A 81 2.95 -6.81 2.71
N MET A 82 1.86 -7.32 2.15
CA MET A 82 1.09 -6.66 1.11
C MET A 82 -0.25 -6.22 1.70
N ILE A 83 -0.66 -5.00 1.37
CA ILE A 83 -1.94 -4.44 1.80
C ILE A 83 -2.87 -4.40 0.59
N GLY A 84 -4.00 -5.10 0.66
CA GLY A 84 -5.13 -4.92 -0.26
C GLY A 84 -6.11 -3.91 0.34
N VAL A 85 -6.52 -2.91 -0.44
CA VAL A 85 -7.52 -1.92 -0.04
C VAL A 85 -8.69 -2.00 -1.01
N ASP A 86 -9.87 -2.33 -0.50
CA ASP A 86 -11.10 -2.37 -1.30
C ASP A 86 -11.52 -0.97 -1.77
N GLU A 87 -12.43 -0.90 -2.75
CA GLU A 87 -13.05 0.36 -3.16
C GLU A 87 -13.78 1.06 -1.99
N ASP A 88 -13.96 2.38 -2.11
CA ASP A 88 -14.57 3.24 -1.07
C ASP A 88 -14.00 3.04 0.35
N THR A 89 -12.73 2.65 0.45
CA THR A 89 -12.06 2.31 1.71
C THR A 89 -10.67 2.95 1.75
N ALA A 90 -10.27 3.41 2.94
CA ALA A 90 -8.97 4.00 3.20
C ALA A 90 -8.33 3.37 4.44
N LEU A 91 -6.99 3.27 4.43
CA LEU A 91 -6.20 2.95 5.61
C LEU A 91 -5.47 4.22 6.03
N VAL A 92 -5.85 4.81 7.17
CA VAL A 92 -5.35 6.11 7.63
C VAL A 92 -4.61 5.93 8.94
N GLY A 93 -3.40 6.48 9.06
CA GLY A 93 -2.60 6.30 10.26
C GLY A 93 -1.28 7.05 10.21
N SER A 94 -0.45 6.75 11.20
CA SER A 94 0.88 7.34 11.34
C SER A 94 1.96 6.27 11.36
N LEU A 95 3.18 6.64 10.95
CA LEU A 95 4.34 5.77 11.06
C LEU A 95 4.59 5.44 12.53
N ASN A 96 4.83 4.15 12.83
CA ASN A 96 4.98 3.62 14.19
C ASN A 96 3.76 3.82 15.11
N GLY A 97 2.61 4.21 14.55
CA GLY A 97 1.37 4.39 15.29
C GLY A 97 0.29 3.41 14.87
N GLU A 98 -0.92 3.70 15.34
CA GLU A 98 -2.12 2.98 14.95
C GLU A 98 -2.61 3.44 13.57
N TRP A 99 -3.14 2.50 12.80
CA TRP A 99 -3.80 2.72 11.53
C TRP A 99 -5.26 2.28 11.66
N GLN A 100 -6.17 3.10 11.17
CA GLN A 100 -7.60 2.84 11.18
C GLN A 100 -8.09 2.57 9.76
N VAL A 101 -8.93 1.53 9.61
CA VAL A 101 -9.70 1.31 8.40
C VAL A 101 -10.90 2.26 8.41
N MET A 102 -11.01 3.09 7.40
CA MET A 102 -12.10 4.05 7.21
C MET A 102 -12.82 3.77 5.88
N GLY A 103 -14.09 4.15 5.78
CA GLY A 103 -14.89 3.97 4.56
C GLY A 103 -15.90 2.84 4.67
N ARG A 104 -16.19 2.16 3.56
CA ARG A 104 -17.36 1.27 3.43
C ARG A 104 -17.04 -0.22 3.43
N SER A 105 -15.81 -0.61 3.14
CA SER A 105 -15.42 -2.02 3.03
C SER A 105 -14.29 -2.38 4.01
N LYS A 106 -13.24 -3.03 3.53
CA LYS A 106 -12.20 -3.69 4.33
C LYS A 106 -10.81 -3.47 3.76
N VAL A 107 -9.84 -3.69 4.63
CA VAL A 107 -8.41 -3.76 4.31
C VAL A 107 -7.93 -5.17 4.59
N HIS A 108 -7.16 -5.70 3.63
CA HIS A 108 -6.56 -7.02 3.67
C HIS A 108 -5.06 -6.90 3.94
N VAL A 109 -4.55 -7.56 4.96
CA VAL A 109 -3.12 -7.62 5.27
C VAL A 109 -2.61 -9.03 5.02
N PHE A 110 -1.77 -9.16 4.00
CA PHE A 110 -1.14 -10.41 3.61
C PHE A 110 0.30 -10.46 4.09
N THR A 111 0.68 -11.58 4.69
CA THR A 111 2.07 -11.94 5.01
C THR A 111 2.35 -13.33 4.45
N ARG A 112 3.60 -13.80 4.53
CA ARG A 112 3.92 -15.22 4.21
C ARG A 112 3.17 -16.23 5.11
N LYS A 113 2.73 -15.81 6.30
CA LYS A 113 2.04 -16.66 7.27
C LYS A 113 0.53 -16.75 7.03
N GLY A 114 -0.03 -15.87 6.20
CA GLY A 114 -1.47 -15.84 5.92
C GLY A 114 -2.02 -14.42 5.77
N GLU A 115 -3.33 -14.33 5.86
CA GLU A 115 -4.13 -13.13 5.66
C GLU A 115 -4.87 -12.74 6.93
N LYS A 116 -4.94 -11.43 7.21
CA LYS A 116 -5.87 -10.84 8.17
C LYS A 116 -6.72 -9.79 7.46
N VAL A 117 -8.00 -9.74 7.80
CA VAL A 117 -8.95 -8.79 7.21
C VAL A 117 -9.48 -7.88 8.30
N TYR A 118 -9.49 -6.58 8.02
CA TYR A 118 -9.95 -5.52 8.92
C TYR A 118 -11.08 -4.75 8.25
N LYS A 119 -12.24 -4.69 8.90
CA LYS A 119 -13.41 -3.92 8.44
C LYS A 119 -13.29 -2.46 8.85
N SER A 120 -14.08 -1.60 8.21
CA SER A 120 -14.26 -0.20 8.62
C SER A 120 -14.48 -0.05 10.14
N GLY A 121 -13.81 0.94 10.72
CA GLY A 121 -13.77 1.22 12.16
C GLY A 121 -12.72 0.43 12.94
N GLN A 122 -12.18 -0.67 12.39
CA GLN A 122 -11.14 -1.44 13.07
C GLN A 122 -9.76 -0.82 12.90
N SER A 123 -8.92 -1.02 13.91
CA SER A 123 -7.53 -0.58 13.93
C SER A 123 -6.54 -1.72 13.75
N LEU A 124 -5.37 -1.40 13.22
CA LEU A 124 -4.22 -2.28 13.09
C LEU A 124 -2.90 -1.51 13.26
N THR A 125 -1.83 -2.23 13.55
CA THR A 125 -0.47 -1.70 13.55
C THR A 125 0.29 -2.25 12.36
N LEU A 126 1.01 -1.37 11.66
CA LEU A 126 1.97 -1.78 10.65
C LEU A 126 3.38 -1.63 11.22
N SER A 127 3.86 -2.65 11.95
CA SER A 127 5.21 -2.70 12.54
C SER A 127 6.26 -3.25 11.57
#